data_AF-A0A5Q0TFL7-F1
#
_entry.id   AF-A0A5Q0TFL7-F1
#
_cell.length_a   1.000
_cell.length_b   1.000
_cell.length_c   1.000
_cell.angle_alpha   90.00
_cell.angle_beta   90.00
_cell.angle_gamma   90.00
#
_symmetry.space_group_name_H-M   'P 1'
#
loop_
_entity.id
_entity.type
_entity.pdbx_description
1 polymer ?
#
loop_
_entity_poly.entity_id
_entity_poly.type
_entity_poly.pdbx_seq_one_letter_code
_entity_poly.pdbx_strand_id
1 'polypeptide(L)'
;MMRRFWIINLALFQLSWFCAAFYTEQATYWMIAILLLHFGLSPTKLADAKVLVLLAPALMVDSIHLAIGTFSASATFSSQYIYFPPWLGLLWAMLLVSFNHSLHWLTNKPLWLAYILGAISGTSSYLAGIEAGAMQATWDYPWLITVLALSWAILLPLLVVCYRMLNPLHSASAEKYILKHKVAALNPKNRRKKALNKQTINHKVP
;
A
#
# COMPACT_ATOMS: atom_id res chain seq x y z
N MET A 1 22.96 -3.57 -0.20
CA MET A 1 21.85 -3.75 0.76
C MET A 1 20.45 -3.44 0.18
N MET A 2 20.33 -3.02 -1.09
CA MET A 2 19.08 -2.55 -1.74
C MET A 2 17.96 -3.60 -1.91
N ARG A 3 18.27 -4.91 -1.99
CA ARG A 3 17.27 -5.94 -2.40
C ARG A 3 16.31 -6.40 -1.30
N ARG A 4 16.55 -6.08 -0.03
CA ARG A 4 15.81 -6.64 1.12
C ARG A 4 15.08 -5.60 1.97
N PHE A 5 15.20 -4.32 1.66
CA PHE A 5 14.56 -3.27 2.46
C PHE A 5 13.03 -3.40 2.48
N TRP A 6 12.42 -4.00 1.44
CA TRP A 6 10.99 -4.29 1.44
C TRP A 6 10.55 -5.16 2.64
N ILE A 7 11.40 -6.06 3.16
CA ILE A 7 11.10 -6.87 4.35
C ILE A 7 11.12 -5.99 5.59
N ILE A 8 12.11 -5.09 5.69
CA ILE A 8 12.23 -4.15 6.81
C ILE A 8 11.00 -3.22 6.81
N ASN A 9 10.66 -2.64 5.67
CA ASN A 9 9.47 -1.79 5.54
C ASN A 9 8.19 -2.57 5.87
N LEU A 10 8.05 -3.83 5.43
CA LEU A 10 6.91 -4.67 5.80
C LEU A 10 6.83 -4.85 7.33
N ALA A 11 7.96 -5.16 7.98
CA ALA A 11 8.02 -5.31 9.43
C ALA A 11 7.70 -4.00 10.16
N LEU A 12 8.21 -2.86 9.70
CA LEU A 12 7.93 -1.54 10.28
C LEU A 12 6.45 -1.15 10.09
N PHE A 13 5.85 -1.44 8.94
CA PHE A 13 4.43 -1.20 8.70
C PHE A 13 3.57 -2.07 9.64
N GLN A 14 3.89 -3.35 9.78
CA GLN A 14 3.17 -4.23 10.72
C GLN A 14 3.35 -3.81 12.18
N LEU A 15 4.56 -3.40 12.57
CA LEU A 15 4.80 -2.86 13.91
C LEU A 15 3.99 -1.59 14.15
N SER A 16 3.90 -0.71 13.15
CA SER A 16 3.06 0.50 13.23
C SER A 16 1.59 0.16 13.42
N TRP A 17 1.10 -0.86 12.72
CA TRP A 17 -0.27 -1.35 12.87
C TRP A 17 -0.52 -1.92 14.27
N PHE A 18 0.39 -2.74 14.82
CA PHE A 18 0.27 -3.25 16.18
C PHE A 18 0.34 -2.14 17.23
N CYS A 19 1.21 -1.13 17.04
CA CYS A 19 1.22 0.04 17.91
C CYS A 19 -0.15 0.72 17.92
N ALA A 20 -0.71 1.02 16.74
CA ALA A 20 -2.02 1.64 16.63
C ALA A 20 -3.13 0.79 17.27
N ALA A 21 -3.12 -0.52 17.04
CA ALA A 21 -4.15 -1.44 17.52
C ALA A 21 -4.16 -1.60 19.06
N PHE A 22 -3.00 -1.58 19.72
CA PHE A 22 -2.91 -1.92 21.14
C PHE A 22 -2.55 -0.76 22.07
N TYR A 23 -2.04 0.36 21.53
CA TYR A 23 -1.57 1.49 22.32
C TYR A 23 -2.23 2.83 21.96
N THR A 24 -3.09 2.87 20.93
CA THR A 24 -3.93 4.04 20.54
C THR A 24 -3.23 5.40 20.71
N GLU A 25 -3.60 6.21 21.71
CA GLU A 25 -3.03 7.55 21.94
C GLU A 25 -1.51 7.50 22.19
N GLN A 26 -1.05 6.54 22.99
CA GLN A 26 0.38 6.33 23.21
C GLN A 26 1.10 5.79 21.98
N ALA A 27 0.39 5.18 21.03
CA ALA A 27 0.97 4.70 19.77
C ALA A 27 1.61 5.84 18.97
N THR A 28 1.11 7.07 19.10
CA THR A 28 1.65 8.25 18.41
C THR A 28 3.17 8.37 18.58
N TYR A 29 3.68 8.24 19.81
CA TYR A 29 5.11 8.36 20.10
C TYR A 29 5.92 7.24 19.45
N TRP A 30 5.43 6.00 19.54
CA TRP A 30 6.06 4.83 18.92
C TRP A 30 6.06 4.92 17.41
N MET A 31 4.97 5.37 16.80
CA MET A 31 4.82 5.48 15.36
C MET A 31 5.66 6.62 14.77
N ILE A 32 5.87 7.72 15.50
CA ILE A 32 6.87 8.73 15.14
C ILE A 32 8.26 8.10 15.11
N ALA A 33 8.64 7.35 16.15
CA ALA A 33 9.93 6.68 16.20
C ALA A 33 10.10 5.67 15.05
N ILE A 34 9.06 4.89 14.75
CA ILE A 34 9.06 3.93 13.63
C ILE A 34 9.17 4.64 12.28
N LEU A 35 8.47 5.75 12.07
CA LEU A 35 8.54 6.53 10.84
C LEU A 35 9.94 7.15 10.66
N LEU A 36 10.51 7.71 11.73
CA LEU A 36 11.90 8.21 11.72
C LEU A 36 12.89 7.08 11.44
N LEU A 37 12.70 5.90 12.02
CA LEU A 37 13.51 4.71 11.76
C LEU A 37 13.40 4.27 10.30
N HIS A 38 12.17 4.24 9.73
CA HIS A 38 11.96 3.97 8.30
C HIS A 38 12.76 4.95 7.45
N PHE A 39 12.64 6.25 7.70
CA PHE A 39 13.38 7.26 6.94
C PHE A 39 14.89 7.15 7.14
N GLY A 40 15.38 6.84 8.35
CA GLY A 40 16.80 6.62 8.63
C GLY A 40 17.38 5.44 7.84
N LEU A 41 16.65 4.33 7.78
CA LEU A 41 17.06 3.11 7.11
C LEU A 41 16.75 3.10 5.60
N SER A 42 15.82 3.92 5.14
CA SER A 42 15.33 3.88 3.76
C SER A 42 16.44 4.26 2.76
N PRO A 43 16.63 3.45 1.70
CA PRO A 43 17.53 3.76 0.61
C PRO A 43 16.97 4.85 -0.33
N THR A 44 15.67 5.18 -0.23
CA THR A 44 14.96 6.07 -1.16
C THR A 44 14.18 7.18 -0.42
N LYS A 45 14.81 7.82 0.56
CA LYS A 45 14.19 8.84 1.45
C LYS A 45 13.40 9.92 0.69
N LEU A 46 13.93 10.43 -0.42
CA LEU A 46 13.25 11.47 -1.20
C LEU A 46 11.98 10.94 -1.90
N ALA A 47 12.02 9.71 -2.42
CA ALA A 47 10.84 9.07 -3.01
C ALA A 47 9.78 8.78 -1.94
N ASP A 48 10.22 8.41 -0.74
CA ASP A 48 9.34 8.17 0.42
C ASP A 48 8.69 9.47 0.89
N ALA A 49 9.44 10.58 0.95
CA ALA A 49 8.86 11.89 1.26
C ALA A 49 7.87 12.34 0.17
N LYS A 50 8.17 12.07 -1.11
CA LYS A 50 7.32 12.47 -2.23
C LYS A 50 5.94 11.82 -2.18
N VAL A 51 5.84 10.54 -1.82
CA VAL A 51 4.54 9.85 -1.78
C VAL A 51 3.64 10.35 -0.64
N LEU A 52 4.20 10.98 0.39
CA LEU A 52 3.42 11.58 1.49
C LEU A 52 2.53 12.76 1.06
N VAL A 53 2.68 13.30 -0.14
CA VAL A 53 1.69 14.25 -0.69
C VAL A 53 0.29 13.63 -0.81
N LEU A 54 0.20 12.29 -0.91
CA LEU A 54 -1.06 11.55 -0.95
C LEU A 54 -1.69 11.40 0.45
N LEU A 55 -1.06 11.92 1.50
CA LEU A 55 -1.60 11.86 2.85
C LEU A 55 -2.90 12.68 2.96
N ALA A 56 -2.95 13.86 2.35
CA ALA A 56 -4.15 14.71 2.41
C ALA A 56 -5.44 14.00 1.95
N PRO A 57 -5.52 13.41 0.73
CA PRO A 57 -6.73 12.67 0.32
C PRO A 57 -6.97 11.40 1.15
N ALA A 58 -5.93 10.76 1.68
CA ALA A 58 -6.09 9.58 2.54
C ALA A 58 -6.73 9.94 3.89
N LEU A 59 -6.23 10.99 4.55
CA LEU A 59 -6.80 11.49 5.82
C LEU A 59 -8.22 12.03 5.63
N MET A 60 -8.53 12.59 4.46
CA MET A 60 -9.86 13.11 4.16
C MET A 60 -10.93 12.00 4.25
N VAL A 61 -10.64 10.79 3.76
CA VAL A 61 -11.60 9.68 3.80
C VAL A 61 -11.91 9.27 5.25
N ASP A 62 -10.89 9.11 6.09
CA ASP A 62 -11.11 8.80 7.51
C ASP A 62 -11.75 9.96 8.28
N SER A 63 -11.42 11.20 7.91
CA SER A 63 -12.07 12.38 8.49
C SER A 63 -13.56 12.40 8.18
N ILE A 64 -13.96 12.00 6.96
CA ILE A 64 -15.37 11.85 6.58
C ILE A 64 -16.02 10.76 7.42
N HIS A 65 -15.40 9.59 7.55
CA HIS A 65 -15.92 8.49 8.37
C HIS A 65 -16.10 8.88 9.84
N LEU A 66 -15.13 9.59 10.42
CA LEU A 66 -15.22 10.12 11.78
C LEU A 66 -16.33 11.18 11.90
N ALA A 67 -16.47 12.07 10.91
CA ALA A 67 -17.47 13.13 10.92
C ALA A 67 -18.91 12.60 10.78
N ILE A 68 -19.14 11.60 9.93
CA ILE A 68 -20.45 10.94 9.80
C ILE A 68 -20.67 9.87 10.88
N GLY A 69 -19.66 9.64 11.72
CA GLY A 69 -19.72 8.69 12.82
C GLY A 69 -19.88 7.25 12.36
N THR A 70 -19.18 6.80 11.31
CA THR A 70 -19.12 5.38 10.93
C THR A 70 -18.41 4.54 11.98
N PHE A 71 -17.33 5.09 12.55
CA PHE A 71 -16.62 4.56 13.71
C PHE A 71 -16.14 5.73 14.58
N SER A 72 -15.80 5.47 15.84
CA SER A 72 -15.10 6.44 16.70
C SER A 72 -13.65 6.01 16.91
N ALA A 73 -12.74 6.99 16.88
CA ALA A 73 -11.31 6.79 17.14
C ALA A 73 -10.93 6.87 18.63
N SER A 74 -11.91 7.10 19.52
CA SER A 74 -11.68 7.12 20.95
C SER A 74 -12.62 6.14 21.63
N ALA A 75 -12.04 5.11 22.26
CA ALA A 75 -12.79 4.23 23.13
C ALA A 75 -13.18 4.90 24.46
N THR A 76 -12.49 6.00 24.82
CA THR A 76 -12.49 6.56 26.18
C THR A 76 -13.06 7.98 26.26
N PHE A 77 -13.05 8.75 25.18
CA PHE A 77 -13.51 10.15 25.16
C PHE A 77 -14.64 10.37 24.16
N SER A 78 -15.84 10.58 24.68
CA SER A 78 -16.95 11.22 23.97
C SER A 78 -16.69 12.72 23.86
N SER A 79 -15.63 13.12 23.13
CA SER A 79 -15.37 14.53 22.94
C SER A 79 -16.32 15.08 21.87
N GLN A 80 -16.95 16.20 22.16
CA GLN A 80 -17.86 16.94 21.27
C GLN A 80 -17.15 17.51 20.02
N TYR A 81 -15.83 17.36 19.92
CA TYR A 81 -14.99 17.82 18.82
C TYR A 81 -14.56 16.63 17.95
N ILE A 82 -14.62 16.81 16.62
CA ILE A 82 -14.07 15.85 15.66
C ILE A 82 -12.55 15.94 15.72
N TYR A 83 -11.94 15.14 16.61
CA TYR A 83 -10.50 15.00 16.72
C TYR A 83 -10.00 13.91 15.78
N PHE A 84 -9.09 14.26 14.87
CA PHE A 84 -8.43 13.25 14.05
C PHE A 84 -7.20 12.71 14.81
N PRO A 85 -7.18 11.42 15.18
CA PRO A 85 -6.09 10.84 15.95
C PRO A 85 -4.75 10.87 15.19
N PRO A 86 -3.67 11.42 15.77
CA PRO A 86 -2.35 11.45 15.15
C PRO A 86 -1.81 10.06 14.80
N TRP A 87 -2.07 9.05 15.62
CA TRP A 87 -1.66 7.67 15.37
C TRP A 87 -2.25 7.10 14.06
N LEU A 88 -3.50 7.43 13.73
CA LEU A 88 -4.13 6.99 12.47
C LEU A 88 -3.48 7.67 11.27
N GLY A 89 -3.11 8.95 11.42
CA GLY A 89 -2.41 9.69 10.37
C GLY A 89 -1.01 9.15 10.11
N LEU A 90 -0.30 8.74 11.16
CA LEU A 90 0.99 8.08 11.05
C LEU A 90 0.86 6.68 10.43
N LEU A 91 -0.25 5.96 10.68
CA LEU A 91 -0.51 4.66 10.07
C LEU A 91 -0.68 4.81 8.56
N TRP A 92 -1.41 5.83 8.14
CA TRP A 92 -1.52 6.23 6.73
C TRP A 92 -0.18 6.60 6.10
N ALA A 93 0.64 7.38 6.80
CA ALA A 93 1.98 7.72 6.31
C ALA A 93 2.82 6.46 6.07
N MET A 94 2.79 5.50 7.01
CA MET A 94 3.49 4.22 6.88
C MET A 94 2.94 3.33 5.76
N LEU A 95 1.62 3.34 5.52
CA LEU A 95 1.01 2.66 4.38
C LEU A 95 1.47 3.28 3.05
N LEU A 96 1.48 4.61 2.93
CA LEU A 96 1.87 5.32 1.71
C LEU A 96 3.33 5.09 1.34
N VAL A 97 4.26 5.20 2.30
CA VAL A 97 5.69 4.92 2.02
C VAL A 97 5.91 3.46 1.63
N SER A 98 5.04 2.55 2.07
CA SER A 98 5.12 1.13 1.70
C SER A 98 4.87 0.90 0.20
N PHE A 99 4.21 1.81 -0.53
CA PHE A 99 4.11 1.73 -2.01
C PHE A 99 5.46 1.83 -2.72
N ASN A 100 6.48 2.44 -2.12
CA ASN A 100 7.84 2.42 -2.68
C ASN A 100 8.58 1.11 -2.39
N HIS A 101 8.07 0.27 -1.48
CA HIS A 101 8.79 -0.86 -0.90
C HIS A 101 7.93 -2.13 -0.88
N SER A 102 7.37 -2.51 0.27
CA SER A 102 6.67 -3.79 0.47
C SER A 102 5.37 -3.93 -0.36
N LEU A 103 4.73 -2.81 -0.71
CA LEU A 103 3.53 -2.75 -1.55
C LEU A 103 3.81 -2.29 -2.99
N HIS A 104 5.08 -2.14 -3.38
CA HIS A 104 5.44 -1.72 -4.73
C HIS A 104 4.95 -2.67 -5.82
N TRP A 105 4.78 -3.95 -5.50
CA TRP A 105 4.22 -4.90 -6.46
C TRP A 105 2.79 -4.53 -6.85
N LEU A 106 1.97 -4.00 -5.92
CA LEU A 106 0.58 -3.63 -6.16
C LEU A 106 0.47 -2.47 -7.16
N THR A 107 1.42 -1.53 -7.09
CA THR A 107 1.44 -0.36 -7.99
C THR A 107 1.67 -0.75 -9.44
N ASN A 108 2.15 -1.97 -9.73
CA ASN A 108 2.37 -2.50 -11.07
C ASN A 108 1.29 -3.50 -11.53
N LYS A 109 0.24 -3.75 -10.73
CA LYS A 109 -0.85 -4.70 -11.04
C LYS A 109 -2.07 -4.00 -11.66
N PRO A 110 -2.96 -4.73 -12.36
CA PRO A 110 -4.19 -4.13 -12.88
C PRO A 110 -5.06 -3.58 -11.75
N LEU A 111 -5.78 -2.49 -12.01
CA LEU A 111 -6.52 -1.76 -10.97
C LEU A 111 -7.59 -2.59 -10.29
N TRP A 112 -8.26 -3.52 -11.00
CA TRP A 112 -9.27 -4.41 -10.41
C TRP A 112 -8.72 -5.20 -9.21
N LEU A 113 -7.42 -5.52 -9.19
CA LEU A 113 -6.80 -6.19 -8.05
C LEU A 113 -6.70 -5.25 -6.84
N ALA A 114 -6.39 -3.97 -7.06
CA ALA A 114 -6.40 -2.95 -6.02
C ALA A 114 -7.83 -2.67 -5.50
N TYR A 115 -8.86 -2.74 -6.34
CA TYR A 115 -10.26 -2.68 -5.90
C TYR A 115 -10.59 -3.80 -4.91
N ILE A 116 -10.33 -5.06 -5.29
CA ILE A 116 -10.63 -6.23 -4.46
C ILE A 116 -9.79 -6.24 -3.19
N LEU A 117 -8.48 -6.00 -3.30
CA LEU A 117 -7.60 -5.96 -2.14
C LEU A 117 -7.98 -4.82 -1.20
N GLY A 118 -8.29 -3.63 -1.72
CA GLY A 118 -8.76 -2.50 -0.91
C GLY A 118 -10.00 -2.89 -0.12
N ALA A 119 -11.05 -3.37 -0.81
CA ALA A 119 -12.29 -3.79 -0.19
C ALA A 119 -12.09 -4.81 0.94
N ILE A 120 -11.19 -5.79 0.76
CA ILE A 120 -10.97 -6.86 1.73
C ILE A 120 -10.00 -6.44 2.83
N SER A 121 -8.78 -6.01 2.46
CA SER A 121 -7.71 -5.73 3.43
C SER A 121 -7.95 -4.44 4.20
N GLY A 122 -8.48 -3.42 3.52
CA GLY A 122 -8.88 -2.15 4.13
C GLY A 122 -9.93 -2.41 5.20
N THR A 123 -11.08 -2.96 4.82
CA THR A 123 -12.17 -3.28 5.76
C THR A 123 -11.72 -4.19 6.90
N SER A 124 -10.98 -5.26 6.61
CA SER A 124 -10.46 -6.18 7.63
C SER A 124 -9.57 -5.47 8.65
N SER A 125 -8.77 -4.47 8.23
CA SER A 125 -7.93 -3.68 9.14
C SER A 125 -8.75 -2.86 10.14
N TYR A 126 -9.89 -2.30 9.72
CA TYR A 126 -10.74 -1.50 10.61
C TYR A 126 -11.50 -2.41 11.57
N LEU A 127 -12.05 -3.52 11.09
CA LEU A 127 -12.69 -4.52 11.94
C LEU A 127 -11.71 -5.06 12.99
N ALA A 128 -10.48 -5.40 12.59
CA ALA A 128 -9.45 -5.85 13.51
C ALA A 128 -9.07 -4.77 14.53
N GLY A 129 -9.04 -3.48 14.14
CA GLY A 129 -8.82 -2.37 15.07
C GLY A 129 -9.98 -2.17 16.05
N ILE A 130 -11.22 -2.40 15.62
CA ILE A 130 -12.40 -2.36 16.50
C ILE A 130 -12.36 -3.51 17.51
N GLU A 131 -12.10 -4.73 17.05
CA GLU A 131 -11.95 -5.92 17.91
C GLU A 131 -10.76 -5.80 18.88
N ALA A 132 -9.68 -5.14 18.48
CA ALA A 132 -8.54 -4.84 19.35
C ALA A 132 -8.83 -3.73 20.38
N GLY A 133 -9.99 -3.06 20.29
CA GLY A 133 -10.38 -1.95 21.17
C GLY A 133 -9.73 -0.60 20.82
N ALA A 134 -9.08 -0.49 19.65
CA ALA A 134 -8.48 0.76 19.20
C ALA A 134 -9.53 1.78 18.73
N MET A 135 -10.65 1.28 18.22
CA MET A 135 -11.78 2.05 17.70
C MET A 135 -13.08 1.43 18.18
N GLN A 136 -14.19 2.14 18.05
CA GLN A 136 -15.52 1.57 18.29
C GLN A 136 -16.39 1.67 17.04
N ALA A 137 -17.08 0.59 16.71
CA ALA A 137 -18.17 0.61 15.74
C ALA A 137 -19.32 1.45 16.29
N THR A 138 -19.76 2.45 15.54
CA THR A 138 -20.90 3.31 15.91
C THR A 138 -22.12 3.04 15.04
N TRP A 139 -21.94 2.38 13.90
CA TRP A 139 -23.01 1.88 13.03
C TRP A 139 -23.16 0.36 13.16
N ASP A 140 -24.30 -0.18 12.71
CA ASP A 140 -24.51 -1.62 12.59
C ASP A 140 -23.47 -2.28 11.67
N TYR A 141 -22.98 -3.45 12.07
CA TYR A 141 -21.91 -4.18 11.37
C TYR A 141 -22.12 -4.33 9.86
N PRO A 142 -23.30 -4.73 9.35
CA PRO A 142 -23.50 -4.86 7.90
C PRO A 142 -23.29 -3.55 7.15
N TRP A 143 -23.76 -2.42 7.69
CA TRP A 143 -23.59 -1.11 7.10
C TRP A 143 -22.15 -0.61 7.22
N LEU A 144 -21.54 -0.76 8.39
CA LEU A 144 -20.14 -0.46 8.64
C LEU A 144 -19.22 -1.16 7.62
N ILE A 145 -19.36 -2.48 7.49
CA ILE A 145 -18.57 -3.31 6.57
C ILE A 145 -18.80 -2.87 5.12
N THR A 146 -20.05 -2.62 4.73
CA THR A 146 -20.38 -2.22 3.36
C THR A 146 -19.75 -0.88 3.00
N VAL A 147 -19.88 0.13 3.86
CA VAL A 147 -19.33 1.46 3.58
C VAL A 147 -17.80 1.43 3.61
N LEU A 148 -17.17 0.75 4.58
CA LEU A 148 -15.72 0.60 4.60
C LEU A 148 -15.20 -0.14 3.36
N ALA A 149 -15.88 -1.20 2.93
CA ALA A 149 -15.50 -1.95 1.73
C ALA A 149 -15.60 -1.08 0.48
N LEU A 150 -16.66 -0.30 0.32
CA LEU A 150 -16.82 0.63 -0.80
C LEU A 150 -15.78 1.76 -0.76
N SER A 151 -15.58 2.37 0.40
CA SER A 151 -14.57 3.43 0.60
C SER A 151 -13.18 2.94 0.21
N TRP A 152 -12.76 1.78 0.71
CA TRP A 152 -11.45 1.22 0.41
C TRP A 152 -11.33 0.64 -1.01
N ALA A 153 -12.41 0.08 -1.56
CA ALA A 153 -12.46 -0.36 -2.95
C ALA A 153 -12.17 0.82 -3.89
N ILE A 154 -12.63 2.02 -3.57
CA ILE A 154 -12.38 3.23 -4.37
C ILE A 154 -11.03 3.86 -4.03
N LEU A 155 -10.71 4.00 -2.74
CA LEU A 155 -9.53 4.73 -2.28
C LEU A 155 -8.23 4.06 -2.69
N LEU A 156 -8.09 2.74 -2.52
CA LEU A 156 -6.83 2.06 -2.84
C LEU A 156 -6.43 2.15 -4.32
N PRO A 157 -7.29 1.87 -5.32
CA PRO A 157 -6.93 2.07 -6.72
C PRO A 157 -6.68 3.54 -7.06
N LEU A 158 -7.38 4.50 -6.44
CA LEU A 158 -7.08 5.92 -6.61
C LEU A 158 -5.66 6.26 -6.12
N LEU A 159 -5.29 5.81 -4.93
CA LEU A 159 -3.92 5.97 -4.41
C LEU A 159 -2.88 5.33 -5.33
N VAL A 160 -3.18 4.16 -5.91
CA VAL A 160 -2.30 3.50 -6.89
C VAL A 160 -2.18 4.34 -8.18
N VAL A 161 -3.26 4.92 -8.68
CA VAL A 161 -3.23 5.80 -9.86
C VAL A 161 -2.41 7.06 -9.56
N CYS A 162 -2.68 7.74 -8.45
CA CYS A 162 -1.93 8.92 -8.04
C CYS A 162 -0.44 8.62 -7.82
N TYR A 163 -0.13 7.46 -7.21
CA TYR A 163 1.24 6.99 -7.05
C TYR A 163 1.97 6.85 -8.40
N ARG A 164 1.31 6.26 -9.40
CA ARG A 164 1.86 6.10 -10.76
C ARG A 164 2.10 7.46 -11.43
N MET A 165 1.18 8.41 -11.24
CA MET A 165 1.32 9.78 -11.76
C MET A 165 2.49 10.51 -11.11
N LEU A 166 2.73 10.29 -9.81
CA LEU A 166 3.88 10.85 -9.10
C LEU A 166 5.21 10.19 -9.51
N ASN A 167 5.19 8.94 -9.99
CA ASN A 167 6.40 8.16 -10.29
C ASN A 167 6.43 7.61 -11.73
N PRO A 168 6.36 8.47 -12.77
CA PRO A 168 6.22 8.03 -14.17
C PRO A 168 7.47 7.33 -14.73
N LEU A 169 8.66 7.58 -14.16
CA LEU A 169 9.91 7.00 -14.64
C LEU A 169 10.04 5.50 -14.36
N HIS A 170 9.31 4.97 -13.37
CA HIS A 170 9.36 3.54 -13.04
C HIS A 170 8.62 2.71 -14.10
N SER A 171 7.45 3.17 -14.54
CA SER A 171 6.64 2.55 -15.60
C SER A 171 7.32 2.61 -16.97
N ALA A 172 7.94 3.74 -17.33
CA ALA A 172 8.66 3.89 -18.60
C ALA A 172 9.88 2.97 -18.71
N SER A 173 10.59 2.70 -17.60
CA SER A 173 11.74 1.79 -17.59
C SER A 173 11.34 0.33 -17.82
N ALA A 174 10.22 -0.10 -17.25
CA ALA A 174 9.65 -1.43 -17.45
C ALA A 174 9.14 -1.61 -18.89
N GLU A 175 8.47 -0.59 -19.45
CA GLU A 175 8.01 -0.61 -20.84
C GLU A 175 9.19 -0.67 -21.82
N LYS A 176 10.23 0.13 -21.60
CA LYS A 176 11.46 0.12 -22.40
C LYS A 176 12.20 -1.21 -22.30
N TYR A 177 12.20 -1.86 -21.13
CA TYR A 177 12.74 -3.21 -20.94
C TYR A 177 11.93 -4.26 -21.69
N ILE A 178 10.59 -4.26 -21.57
CA ILE A 178 9.69 -5.17 -22.26
C ILE A 178 9.83 -5.01 -23.77
N LEU A 179 9.82 -3.78 -24.28
CA LEU A 179 10.03 -3.48 -25.70
C LEU A 179 11.40 -3.98 -26.18
N LYS A 180 12.47 -3.73 -25.43
CA LYS A 180 13.81 -4.24 -25.76
C LYS A 180 13.83 -5.76 -25.88
N HIS A 181 13.18 -6.49 -24.97
CA HIS A 181 13.14 -7.95 -24.99
C HIS A 181 12.19 -8.50 -26.08
N LYS A 182 11.06 -7.84 -26.32
CA LYS A 182 10.12 -8.20 -27.39
C LYS A 182 10.74 -7.99 -28.78
N VAL A 183 11.44 -6.87 -28.98
CA VAL A 183 12.22 -6.60 -30.20
C VAL A 183 13.37 -7.59 -30.36
N ALA A 184 14.12 -7.89 -29.29
CA ALA A 184 15.17 -8.90 -29.33
C ALA A 184 14.66 -10.31 -29.70
N ALA A 185 13.45 -10.66 -29.27
CA ALA A 185 12.80 -11.93 -29.62
C ALA A 185 12.27 -11.98 -31.07
N LEU A 186 11.95 -10.82 -31.65
CA LEU A 186 11.52 -10.68 -33.04
C LEU A 186 12.69 -10.56 -34.03
N ASN A 187 13.92 -10.34 -33.54
CA ASN A 187 15.10 -10.24 -34.37
C ASN A 187 15.31 -11.53 -35.20
N PRO A 188 15.37 -11.44 -36.55
CA PRO A 188 15.47 -12.60 -37.43
C PRO A 188 16.73 -13.44 -37.19
N LYS A 189 17.85 -12.84 -36.75
CA LYS A 189 19.07 -13.58 -36.37
C LYS A 189 18.84 -14.47 -35.15
N ASN A 190 18.09 -14.00 -34.16
CA ASN A 190 17.77 -14.75 -32.95
C ASN A 190 16.73 -15.84 -33.22
N ARG A 191 15.75 -15.58 -34.09
CA ARG A 191 14.79 -16.59 -34.57
C ARG A 191 15.48 -17.74 -35.29
N ARG A 192 16.43 -17.44 -36.19
CA ARG A 192 17.19 -18.45 -36.94
C ARG A 192 18.04 -19.32 -36.02
N LYS A 193 18.71 -18.72 -35.04
CA LYS A 193 19.52 -19.42 -34.03
C LYS A 193 18.67 -20.35 -33.15
N LYS A 194 17.46 -19.91 -32.77
CA LYS A 194 16.51 -20.71 -31.99
C LYS A 194 15.90 -21.87 -32.80
N ALA A 195 15.64 -21.66 -34.08
CA ALA A 195 15.18 -22.71 -35.00
C ALA A 195 16.26 -23.78 -35.25
N LEU A 196 17.51 -23.35 -35.46
CA LEU A 196 18.68 -24.22 -35.63
C LEU A 196 18.93 -25.08 -34.38
N ASN A 197 18.86 -24.51 -33.18
CA ASN A 197 18.98 -25.27 -31.93
C ASN A 197 17.84 -26.29 -31.74
N LYS A 198 16.62 -25.96 -32.17
CA LYS A 198 15.47 -26.88 -32.06
C LYS A 198 15.62 -28.09 -33.01
N GLN A 199 16.19 -27.88 -34.20
CA GLN A 199 16.52 -28.95 -35.14
C GLN A 199 17.67 -29.85 -34.64
N THR A 200 18.67 -29.30 -33.96
CA THR A 200 19.78 -30.10 -33.40
C THR A 200 19.36 -30.94 -32.19
N ILE A 201 18.36 -30.51 -31.43
CA ILE A 201 17.81 -31.27 -30.30
C ILE A 201 16.93 -32.44 -30.80
N ASN A 202 16.13 -32.23 -31.85
CA ASN A 202 15.31 -33.31 -32.44
C ASN A 202 16.13 -34.40 -33.15
N HIS A 203 17.39 -34.14 -33.51
CA HIS A 203 18.30 -35.15 -34.08
C HIS A 203 19.15 -35.89 -33.03
N LYS A 204 19.00 -35.59 -31.74
CA LYS A 204 19.78 -36.20 -30.64
C LYS A 204 18.97 -37.11 -29.70
N VAL A 205 17.71 -37.42 -30.04
CA VAL A 205 16.92 -38.41 -29.30
C VAL A 205 16.87 -39.67 -30.17
N PRO A 206 17.49 -40.79 -29.74
CA PRO A 206 17.33 -42.09 -30.39
C PRO A 206 15.91 -42.64 -30.19
#